data_AF-A0AB40C7Y7-F1
#
_entry.id   AF-A0AB40C7Y7-F1
#
_cell.length_a   1.000
_cell.length_b   1.000
_cell.length_c   1.000
_cell.angle_alpha   90.00
_cell.angle_beta   90.00
_cell.angle_gamma   90.00
#
_symmetry.space_group_name_H-M   'P 1'
#
loop_
_entity.id
_entity.type
_entity.pdbx_description
1 polymer ?
#
loop_
_entity_poly.entity_id
_entity_poly.type
_entity_poly.pdbx_seq_one_letter_code
_entity_poly.pdbx_strand_id
1 'polypeptide(L)'
;MHGFLQTFSDVLFHQLDVSDPASVLYLAQFIKTKFGRLDILVNNAAILEIELEPDATDLLKQVTDLYEMAKECLNINYYGTKSVTETLIPLLQLSLSPNIVNISALYGQLNFIHTKNIQKELSEVDDQTEEKIDQMLQKFLNDMKENKLEENEWPTQLAAYKVSEVALNTYKLKQI
;
A
#
# COMPACT_ATOMS: atom_id res chain seq x y z
N MET A 1 35.86 -30.08 -4.45
CA MET A 1 34.41 -29.79 -4.40
C MET A 1 34.15 -28.49 -5.14
N HIS A 2 33.69 -28.56 -6.39
CA HIS A 2 33.14 -27.41 -7.12
C HIS A 2 31.65 -27.36 -6.80
N GLY A 3 31.23 -26.41 -5.97
CA GLY A 3 29.84 -26.18 -5.61
C GLY A 3 29.20 -25.21 -6.61
N PHE A 4 28.12 -25.67 -7.24
CA PHE A 4 27.29 -24.94 -8.19
C PHE A 4 26.77 -23.61 -7.61
N LEU A 5 27.24 -22.49 -8.14
CA LEU A 5 26.45 -21.25 -8.18
C LEU A 5 25.91 -21.14 -9.60
N GLN A 6 24.76 -21.79 -9.83
CA GLN A 6 24.02 -21.66 -11.07
C GLN A 6 23.36 -20.28 -11.04
N THR A 7 23.95 -19.31 -11.72
CA THR A 7 23.32 -18.01 -11.97
C THR A 7 22.08 -18.26 -12.83
N PHE A 8 20.88 -17.98 -12.31
CA PHE A 8 19.66 -18.03 -13.12
C PHE A 8 19.74 -16.92 -14.17
N SER A 9 19.85 -17.28 -15.46
CA SER A 9 19.96 -16.32 -16.58
C SER A 9 18.74 -15.42 -16.74
N ASP A 10 17.61 -15.84 -16.18
CA ASP A 10 16.31 -15.20 -16.36
C ASP A 10 15.89 -14.34 -15.16
N VAL A 11 16.78 -14.17 -14.18
CA VAL A 11 16.57 -13.33 -13.00
C VAL A 11 17.46 -12.10 -13.08
N LEU A 12 16.85 -10.92 -13.16
CA LEU A 12 17.54 -9.64 -13.11
C LEU A 12 17.15 -8.88 -11.85
N PHE A 13 18.12 -8.17 -11.27
CA PHE A 13 17.89 -7.23 -10.20
C PHE A 13 17.73 -5.82 -10.76
N HIS A 14 16.76 -5.09 -10.21
CA HIS A 14 16.66 -3.64 -10.37
C HIS A 14 16.16 -3.07 -9.04
N GLN A 15 16.72 -1.95 -8.60
CA GLN A 15 16.27 -1.29 -7.38
C GLN A 15 14.86 -0.71 -7.60
N LEU A 16 14.02 -0.81 -6.57
CA LEU A 16 12.71 -0.17 -6.49
C LEU A 16 12.46 0.24 -5.04
N ASP A 17 12.17 1.51 -4.84
CA ASP A 17 11.50 2.03 -3.65
C ASP A 17 10.11 2.50 -4.10
N VAL A 18 9.07 1.84 -3.60
CA VAL A 18 7.68 2.11 -4.01
C VAL A 18 7.19 3.48 -3.53
N SER A 19 7.85 4.06 -2.51
CA SER A 19 7.52 5.38 -1.98
C SER A 19 8.23 6.53 -2.71
N ASP A 20 9.19 6.21 -3.60
CA ASP A 20 9.92 7.20 -4.40
C ASP A 20 9.46 7.18 -5.87
N PRO A 21 8.73 8.22 -6.33
CA PRO A 21 8.27 8.31 -7.73
C PRO A 21 9.42 8.22 -8.75
N ALA A 22 10.63 8.69 -8.42
CA ALA A 22 11.76 8.60 -9.34
C ALA A 22 12.22 7.15 -9.50
N SER A 23 12.34 6.41 -8.39
CA SER A 23 12.66 4.97 -8.41
C SER A 23 11.64 4.16 -9.23
N VAL A 24 10.35 4.43 -9.06
CA VAL A 24 9.27 3.79 -9.84
C VAL A 24 9.41 4.08 -11.34
N LEU A 25 9.66 5.34 -11.73
CA LEU A 25 9.86 5.73 -13.12
C LEU A 25 11.09 5.07 -13.73
N TYR A 26 12.19 4.98 -12.99
CA TYR A 26 13.40 4.31 -13.46
C TYR A 26 13.15 2.82 -13.73
N LEU A 27 12.43 2.13 -12.85
CA LEU A 27 12.04 0.74 -13.08
C LEU A 27 11.19 0.60 -14.36
N ALA A 28 10.20 1.47 -14.56
CA ALA A 28 9.35 1.43 -15.75
C ALA A 28 10.18 1.64 -17.04
N GLN A 29 11.11 2.59 -17.04
CA GLN A 29 12.02 2.81 -18.17
C GLN A 29 12.94 1.61 -18.43
N PHE A 30 13.45 0.99 -17.37
CA PHE A 30 14.26 -0.23 -17.47
C PHE A 30 13.48 -1.37 -18.12
N ILE A 31 12.27 -1.67 -17.63
CA ILE A 31 11.41 -2.74 -18.18
C ILE A 31 11.09 -2.45 -19.65
N LYS A 32 10.69 -1.21 -19.97
CA LYS A 32 10.41 -0.78 -21.34
C LYS A 32 11.60 -1.00 -22.28
N THR A 33 12.80 -0.61 -21.85
CA THR A 33 14.01 -0.69 -22.67
C THR A 33 14.48 -2.12 -22.85
N LYS A 34 14.39 -2.93 -21.79
CA LYS A 34 14.93 -4.29 -21.76
C LYS A 34 13.98 -5.32 -22.38
N PHE A 35 12.67 -5.17 -22.13
CA PHE A 35 11.66 -6.19 -22.44
C PHE A 35 10.52 -5.67 -23.31
N GLY A 36 10.26 -4.35 -23.31
CA GLY A 36 9.22 -3.71 -24.12
C GLY A 36 7.78 -3.91 -23.62
N ARG A 37 7.56 -4.78 -22.63
CA ARG A 37 6.26 -5.05 -21.98
C ARG A 37 6.45 -5.56 -20.56
N LEU A 38 5.36 -5.66 -19.81
CA LEU A 38 5.27 -6.36 -18.53
C LEU A 38 4.08 -7.31 -18.58
N ASP A 39 4.26 -8.57 -18.20
CA ASP A 39 3.16 -9.56 -18.22
C ASP A 39 2.50 -9.69 -16.84
N ILE A 40 3.30 -9.65 -15.76
CA ILE A 40 2.83 -9.84 -14.39
C ILE A 40 3.45 -8.78 -13.49
N LEU A 41 2.62 -8.09 -12.70
CA LEU A 41 3.04 -7.25 -11.58
C LEU A 41 2.61 -7.91 -10.27
N VAL A 42 3.53 -8.08 -9.33
CA VAL A 42 3.23 -8.53 -7.96
C VAL A 42 3.59 -7.42 -6.99
N ASN A 43 2.57 -6.75 -6.44
CA ASN A 43 2.75 -5.74 -5.41
C ASN A 43 2.84 -6.43 -4.05
N ASN A 44 4.08 -6.66 -3.60
CA ASN A 44 4.40 -7.34 -2.33
C ASN A 44 5.06 -6.43 -1.30
N ALA A 45 5.56 -5.26 -1.69
CA ALA A 45 6.22 -4.34 -0.76
C ALA A 45 5.21 -3.83 0.27
N ALA A 46 5.49 -4.08 1.55
CA ALA A 46 4.67 -3.61 2.66
C ALA A 46 5.52 -3.47 3.93
N ILE A 47 5.10 -2.58 4.81
CA ILE A 47 5.61 -2.47 6.18
C ILE A 47 4.47 -2.70 7.18
N LEU A 48 4.86 -3.17 8.35
CA LEU A 48 3.99 -3.25 9.52
C LEU A 48 4.27 -2.05 10.41
N GLU A 49 3.22 -1.37 10.86
CA GLU A 49 3.33 -0.39 11.94
C GLU A 49 3.84 -1.10 13.21
N ILE A 50 5.01 -0.71 13.71
CA ILE A 50 5.57 -1.28 14.94
C ILE A 50 4.99 -0.53 16.13
N GLU A 51 4.31 -1.23 17.04
CA GLU A 51 3.83 -0.61 18.28
C GLU A 51 5.03 -0.18 19.12
N LEU A 52 5.14 1.12 19.39
CA LEU A 52 6.14 1.66 20.31
C LEU A 52 5.77 1.23 21.73
N GLU A 53 6.75 0.76 22.51
CA GLU A 53 6.53 0.62 23.95
C GLU A 53 6.21 2.01 24.52
N PRO A 54 5.10 2.18 25.25
CA PRO A 54 4.68 3.49 25.71
C PRO A 54 5.70 4.05 26.70
N ASP A 55 6.50 5.02 26.27
CA ASP A 55 7.26 5.87 27.18
C ASP A 55 6.30 6.88 27.81
N ALA A 56 5.75 6.52 28.96
CA ALA A 56 4.68 7.24 29.68
C ALA A 56 4.99 8.72 30.04
N THR A 57 6.15 9.24 29.65
CA THR A 57 6.63 10.58 30.01
C THR A 57 6.25 11.68 29.00
N ASP A 58 5.94 11.36 27.73
CA ASP A 58 5.58 12.36 26.71
C ASP A 58 4.50 11.86 25.72
N LEU A 59 3.24 12.14 26.04
CA LEU A 59 2.08 11.79 25.21
C LEU A 59 2.10 12.49 23.84
N LEU A 60 2.60 13.73 23.75
CA LEU A 60 2.61 14.49 22.49
C LEU A 60 3.61 13.88 21.51
N LYS A 61 4.77 13.48 22.01
CA LYS A 61 5.78 12.79 21.21
C LYS A 61 5.26 11.42 20.73
N GLN A 62 4.61 10.64 21.58
CA GLN A 62 4.02 9.36 21.18
C GLN A 62 2.99 9.51 20.03
N VAL A 63 2.08 10.48 20.13
CA VAL A 63 1.10 10.75 19.06
C VAL A 63 1.80 11.17 17.77
N THR A 64 2.86 11.99 17.87
CA THR A 64 3.63 12.43 16.69
C THR A 64 4.36 11.27 16.02
N ASP A 65 5.03 10.42 16.80
CA ASP A 65 5.77 9.27 16.29
C ASP A 65 4.80 8.26 15.64
N LEU A 66 3.67 7.96 16.29
CA LEU A 66 2.63 7.08 15.74
C LEU A 66 2.05 7.63 14.43
N TYR A 67 1.80 8.93 14.36
CA TYR A 67 1.32 9.59 13.15
C TYR A 67 2.30 9.45 11.98
N GLU A 68 3.59 9.68 12.20
CA GLU A 68 4.59 9.55 11.12
C GLU A 68 4.76 8.09 10.68
N MET A 69 4.73 7.14 11.62
CA MET A 69 4.73 5.71 11.30
C MET A 69 3.51 5.27 10.50
N ALA A 70 2.33 5.77 10.88
CA ALA A 70 1.09 5.51 10.14
C ALA A 70 1.15 6.08 8.73
N LYS A 71 1.66 7.30 8.57
CA LYS A 71 1.84 7.94 7.28
C LYS A 71 2.82 7.17 6.40
N GLU A 72 3.93 6.70 6.95
CA GLU A 72 4.88 5.83 6.24
C GLU A 72 4.22 4.52 5.79
N CYS A 73 3.45 3.89 6.68
CA CYS A 73 2.72 2.65 6.39
C CYS A 73 1.73 2.84 5.23
N LEU A 74 0.94 3.92 5.23
CA LEU A 74 0.02 4.21 4.14
C LEU A 74 0.75 4.54 2.83
N ASN A 75 1.87 5.28 2.92
CA ASN A 75 2.68 5.64 1.78
C ASN A 75 3.26 4.42 1.06
N ILE A 76 3.71 3.40 1.80
CA ILE A 76 4.29 2.20 1.22
C ILE A 76 3.20 1.24 0.76
N ASN A 77 2.30 0.84 1.67
CA ASN A 77 1.39 -0.29 1.45
C ASN A 77 0.30 0.05 0.42
N TYR A 78 -0.22 1.27 0.43
CA TYR A 78 -1.29 1.71 -0.46
C TYR A 78 -0.80 2.63 -1.57
N TYR A 79 -0.26 3.81 -1.23
CA TYR A 79 0.11 4.80 -2.25
C TYR A 79 1.25 4.34 -3.15
N GLY A 80 2.24 3.63 -2.59
CA GLY A 80 3.35 3.06 -3.35
C GLY A 80 2.87 1.97 -4.30
N THR A 81 2.03 1.05 -3.81
CA THR A 81 1.35 0.04 -4.64
C THR A 81 0.56 0.68 -5.79
N LYS A 82 -0.23 1.70 -5.50
CA LYS A 82 -0.99 2.48 -6.50
C LYS A 82 -0.05 3.12 -7.52
N SER A 83 0.98 3.83 -7.07
CA SER A 83 1.94 4.53 -7.95
C SER A 83 2.70 3.59 -8.88
N VAL A 84 3.21 2.47 -8.35
CA VAL A 84 3.88 1.42 -9.14
C VAL A 84 2.92 0.85 -10.17
N THR A 85 1.71 0.52 -9.74
CA THR A 85 0.69 -0.05 -10.61
C THR A 85 0.37 0.90 -11.76
N GLU A 86 -0.02 2.14 -11.47
CA GLU A 86 -0.39 3.14 -12.48
C GLU A 86 0.74 3.43 -13.45
N THR A 87 1.97 3.51 -12.96
CA THR A 87 3.16 3.76 -13.79
C THR A 87 3.44 2.60 -14.75
N LEU A 88 3.13 1.36 -14.35
CA LEU A 88 3.39 0.16 -15.14
C LEU A 88 2.21 -0.29 -16.02
N ILE A 89 1.00 0.27 -15.84
CA ILE A 89 -0.17 -0.02 -16.70
C ILE A 89 0.15 0.06 -18.19
N PRO A 90 0.84 1.10 -18.72
CA PRO A 90 1.13 1.17 -20.14
C PRO A 90 1.98 -0.01 -20.66
N LEU A 91 2.81 -0.62 -19.81
CA LEU A 91 3.61 -1.80 -20.16
C LEU A 91 2.81 -3.09 -20.02
N LEU A 92 1.89 -3.15 -19.05
CA LEU A 92 0.96 -4.26 -18.86
C LEU A 92 -0.02 -4.37 -20.03
N GLN A 93 -0.53 -3.25 -20.54
CA GLN A 93 -1.43 -3.22 -21.70
C GLN A 93 -0.79 -3.77 -22.99
N LEU A 94 0.54 -3.93 -23.03
CA LEU A 94 1.26 -4.56 -24.14
C LEU A 94 1.37 -6.09 -24.00
N SER A 95 0.97 -6.65 -22.85
CA SER A 95 0.86 -8.09 -22.64
C SER A 95 -0.41 -8.66 -23.28
N LEU A 96 -0.34 -9.91 -23.72
CA LEU A 96 -1.51 -10.66 -24.16
C LEU A 96 -2.38 -11.15 -22.99
N SER A 97 -1.83 -11.19 -21.78
CA SER A 97 -2.54 -11.64 -20.57
C SER A 97 -1.95 -10.90 -19.35
N PRO A 98 -2.21 -9.59 -19.22
CA PRO A 98 -1.71 -8.81 -18.09
C PRO A 98 -2.33 -9.32 -16.80
N ASN A 99 -1.51 -9.45 -15.76
CA ASN A 99 -1.98 -9.82 -14.43
C ASN A 99 -1.34 -8.92 -13.37
N ILE A 100 -2.17 -8.44 -12.45
CA ILE A 100 -1.72 -7.73 -11.25
C ILE A 100 -2.16 -8.52 -10.03
N VAL A 101 -1.21 -8.79 -9.16
CA VAL A 101 -1.44 -9.46 -7.88
C VAL A 101 -1.03 -8.52 -6.76
N ASN A 102 -2.01 -8.07 -5.98
CA ASN A 102 -1.77 -7.32 -4.75
C ASN A 102 -1.71 -8.32 -3.58
N ILE A 103 -0.58 -8.36 -2.87
CA ILE A 103 -0.44 -9.17 -1.67
C ILE A 103 -1.04 -8.38 -0.51
N SER A 104 -2.16 -8.88 0.02
CA SER A 104 -2.84 -8.32 1.19
C SER A 104 -2.77 -9.31 2.37
N ALA A 105 -3.29 -8.90 3.53
CA ALA A 105 -3.41 -9.70 4.74
C ALA A 105 -4.87 -9.96 5.16
N LEU A 106 -5.04 -10.91 6.09
CA LEU A 106 -6.33 -11.19 6.75
C LEU A 106 -6.97 -9.91 7.31
N TYR A 107 -6.14 -8.98 7.79
CA TYR A 107 -6.54 -7.70 8.36
C TYR A 107 -7.13 -6.71 7.36
N GLY A 108 -7.04 -6.98 6.06
CA GLY A 108 -7.67 -6.18 5.01
C GLY A 108 -9.16 -6.43 4.82
N GLN A 109 -9.80 -7.19 5.71
CA GLN A 109 -11.25 -7.37 5.72
C GLN A 109 -11.93 -6.15 6.36
N LEU A 110 -13.05 -5.70 5.77
CA LEU A 110 -13.80 -4.53 6.24
C LEU A 110 -14.26 -4.63 7.72
N ASN A 111 -14.42 -5.85 8.25
CA ASN A 111 -14.80 -6.07 9.64
C ASN A 111 -13.75 -5.62 10.67
N PHE A 112 -12.50 -5.38 10.25
CA PHE A 112 -11.43 -4.83 11.11
C PHE A 112 -11.45 -3.30 11.23
N ILE A 113 -12.28 -2.61 10.44
CA ILE A 113 -12.59 -1.19 10.61
C ILE A 113 -13.99 -1.11 11.23
N HIS A 114 -14.09 -0.80 12.52
CA HIS A 114 -15.37 -0.79 13.23
C HIS A 114 -16.18 0.50 13.03
N THR A 115 -15.57 1.54 12.45
CA THR A 115 -16.23 2.80 12.10
C THR A 115 -17.38 2.55 11.12
N LYS A 116 -18.61 2.59 11.63
CA LYS A 116 -19.83 2.20 10.88
C LYS A 116 -20.06 2.99 9.59
N ASN A 117 -19.68 4.26 9.56
CA ASN A 117 -19.83 5.10 8.36
C ASN A 117 -18.87 4.65 7.24
N ILE A 118 -17.66 4.23 7.60
CA ILE A 118 -16.62 3.85 6.64
C ILE A 118 -16.91 2.48 6.01
N GLN A 119 -17.41 1.52 6.80
CA GLN A 119 -17.85 0.24 6.24
C GLN A 119 -18.90 0.43 5.15
N LYS A 120 -19.86 1.34 5.38
CA LYS A 120 -20.90 1.65 4.41
C LYS A 120 -20.29 2.31 3.16
N GLU A 121 -19.46 3.33 3.34
CA GLU A 121 -18.82 4.07 2.24
C GLU A 121 -17.96 3.18 1.35
N LEU A 122 -17.23 2.21 1.91
CA LEU A 122 -16.39 1.27 1.17
C LEU A 122 -17.12 0.03 0.65
N SER A 123 -18.32 -0.28 1.16
CA SER A 123 -19.11 -1.42 0.68
C SER A 123 -19.69 -1.20 -0.72
N GLU A 124 -19.82 0.07 -1.13
CA GLU A 124 -20.35 0.47 -2.44
C GLU A 124 -19.20 0.82 -3.38
N VAL A 125 -18.68 -0.20 -4.07
CA VAL A 125 -17.62 -0.02 -5.07
C VAL A 125 -18.20 0.55 -6.36
N ASP A 126 -17.86 1.80 -6.64
CA ASP A 126 -18.27 2.55 -7.82
C ASP A 126 -17.10 3.36 -8.45
N ASP A 127 -17.39 4.22 -9.42
CA ASP A 127 -16.38 5.03 -10.10
C ASP A 127 -15.64 6.01 -9.17
N GLN A 128 -16.18 6.29 -7.97
CA GLN A 128 -15.59 7.19 -6.98
C GLN A 128 -14.79 6.45 -5.91
N THR A 129 -14.63 5.12 -6.03
CA THR A 129 -13.97 4.28 -5.03
C THR A 129 -12.59 4.80 -4.63
N GLU A 130 -11.77 5.26 -5.58
CA GLU A 130 -10.42 5.77 -5.30
C GLU A 130 -10.46 7.06 -4.47
N GLU A 131 -11.33 8.01 -4.82
CA GLU A 131 -11.53 9.25 -4.05
C GLU A 131 -12.09 8.96 -2.65
N LYS A 132 -12.99 7.98 -2.52
CA LYS A 132 -13.51 7.54 -1.22
C LYS A 132 -12.41 6.92 -0.35
N ILE A 133 -11.53 6.10 -0.93
CA ILE A 133 -10.37 5.54 -0.22
C ILE A 133 -9.45 6.69 0.23
N ASP A 134 -9.11 7.62 -0.64
CA ASP A 134 -8.22 8.74 -0.30
C ASP A 134 -8.82 9.63 0.80
N GLN A 135 -10.13 9.89 0.75
CA GLN A 135 -10.85 10.61 1.82
C GLN A 135 -10.83 9.85 3.14
N MET A 136 -11.04 8.53 3.12
CA MET A 136 -10.93 7.69 4.31
C MET A 136 -9.53 7.76 4.93
N LEU A 137 -8.48 7.63 4.11
CA LEU A 137 -7.09 7.65 4.57
C LEU A 137 -6.72 9.01 5.18
N GLN A 138 -7.17 10.11 4.55
CA GLN A 138 -6.99 11.46 5.10
C GLN A 138 -7.73 11.64 6.43
N LYS A 139 -8.97 11.15 6.54
CA LYS A 139 -9.73 11.19 7.80
C LYS A 139 -9.01 10.40 8.90
N PHE A 140 -8.54 9.19 8.59
CA PHE A 140 -7.79 8.36 9.53
C PHE A 140 -6.55 9.08 10.08
N LEU A 141 -5.72 9.64 9.20
CA LEU A 141 -4.51 10.37 9.60
C LEU A 141 -4.85 11.61 10.45
N ASN A 142 -5.92 12.32 10.13
CA ASN A 142 -6.37 13.47 10.92
C ASN A 142 -6.84 13.05 12.32
N ASP A 143 -7.67 12.00 12.40
CA ASP A 143 -8.16 11.48 13.67
C ASP A 143 -7.03 10.93 14.55
N MET A 144 -6.01 10.30 13.95
CA MET A 144 -4.81 9.87 14.66
C MET A 144 -4.04 11.07 15.23
N LYS A 145 -3.81 12.11 14.42
CA LYS A 145 -3.11 13.33 14.84
C LYS A 145 -3.83 14.07 15.97
N GLU A 146 -5.15 13.99 16.01
CA GLU A 146 -5.99 14.57 17.07
C GLU A 146 -6.18 13.64 18.28
N ASN A 147 -5.57 12.44 18.28
CA ASN A 147 -5.74 11.40 19.30
C ASN A 147 -7.21 10.95 19.49
N LYS A 148 -7.92 10.78 18.37
CA LYS A 148 -9.36 10.44 18.31
C LYS A 148 -9.64 9.07 17.66
N LEU A 149 -8.68 8.16 17.65
CA LEU A 149 -8.88 6.83 17.04
C LEU A 149 -10.01 6.06 17.74
N GLU A 150 -9.94 5.92 19.06
CA GLU A 150 -10.98 5.24 19.86
C GLU A 150 -12.34 5.94 19.75
N GLU A 151 -12.35 7.27 19.85
CA GLU A 151 -13.58 8.09 19.76
C GLU A 151 -14.30 7.87 18.43
N ASN A 152 -13.54 7.76 17.34
CA ASN A 152 -14.08 7.54 15.99
C ASN A 152 -14.15 6.06 15.58
N GLU A 153 -14.04 5.13 16.55
CA GLU A 153 -14.16 3.69 16.36
C GLU A 153 -13.14 3.09 15.34
N TRP A 154 -11.99 3.75 15.17
CA TRP A 154 -10.88 3.18 14.41
C TRP A 154 -10.22 2.03 15.17
N PRO A 155 -9.57 1.07 14.48
CA PRO A 155 -8.68 0.13 15.15
C PRO A 155 -7.58 0.89 15.91
N THR A 156 -7.25 0.42 17.11
CA THR A 156 -6.18 1.01 17.94
C THR A 156 -4.86 0.26 17.84
N GLN A 157 -4.92 -1.04 17.59
CA GLN A 157 -3.74 -1.89 17.38
C GLN A 157 -3.52 -2.13 15.88
N LEU A 158 -2.29 -1.94 15.41
CA LEU A 158 -1.90 -2.05 14.00
C LEU A 158 -2.86 -1.25 13.11
N ALA A 159 -3.19 -0.03 13.54
CA ALA A 159 -4.27 0.77 13.00
C ALA A 159 -4.02 1.12 11.53
N ALA A 160 -2.84 1.67 11.25
CA ALA A 160 -2.45 2.07 9.90
C ALA A 160 -2.31 0.87 8.98
N TYR A 161 -1.78 -0.24 9.51
CA TYR A 161 -1.66 -1.49 8.76
C TYR A 161 -3.04 -2.00 8.31
N LYS A 162 -3.99 -2.19 9.24
CA LYS A 162 -5.37 -2.62 8.93
C LYS A 162 -6.05 -1.70 7.91
N VAL A 163 -5.94 -0.39 8.12
CA VAL A 163 -6.54 0.60 7.23
C VAL A 163 -5.91 0.55 5.84
N SER A 164 -4.59 0.37 5.73
CA SER A 164 -3.88 0.22 4.46
C SER A 164 -4.30 -1.03 3.69
N GLU A 165 -4.50 -2.15 4.40
CA GLU A 165 -4.88 -3.43 3.81
C GLU A 165 -6.35 -3.41 3.30
N VAL A 166 -7.24 -2.73 4.02
CA VAL A 166 -8.61 -2.50 3.56
C VAL A 166 -8.63 -1.59 2.34
N ALA A 167 -7.85 -0.52 2.35
CA ALA A 167 -7.69 0.37 1.20
C ALA A 167 -7.19 -0.39 -0.02
N LEU A 168 -6.17 -1.24 0.14
CA LEU A 168 -5.62 -2.08 -0.93
C LEU A 168 -6.63 -3.08 -1.49
N ASN A 169 -7.44 -3.72 -0.64
CA ASN A 169 -8.46 -4.68 -1.09
C ASN A 169 -9.64 -4.01 -1.79
N THR A 170 -9.90 -2.75 -1.48
CA THR A 170 -10.96 -1.96 -2.09
C THR A 170 -10.49 -1.28 -3.37
N TYR A 171 -9.18 -1.06 -3.51
CA TYR A 171 -8.55 -0.50 -4.70
C TYR A 171 -8.85 -1.35 -5.94
N LYS A 172 -9.45 -0.71 -6.94
CA LYS A 172 -9.70 -1.31 -8.24
C LYS A 172 -9.17 -0.43 -9.35
N LEU A 173 -8.58 -1.09 -10.34
CA LEU A 173 -8.10 -0.44 -11.53
C LEU A 173 -9.24 -0.28 -12.53
N LYS A 174 -9.29 0.90 -13.16
CA LYS A 174 -10.30 1.21 -14.17
C LYS A 174 -9.94 0.72 -15.58
N GLN A 175 -8.71 0.24 -15.83
CA GLN A 175 -8.13 0.24 -17.19
C GLN A 175 -7.22 -0.94 -17.59
N ILE A 176 -7.40 -2.13 -17.01
CA ILE A 176 -6.75 -3.38 -17.49
C ILE A 176 -7.71 -4.55 -17.42
#